data_AF-A0A354SCK4-F1
#
_entry.id   AF-A0A354SCK4-F1
#
_cell.length_a   1.000
_cell.length_b   1.000
_cell.length_c   1.000
_cell.angle_alpha   90.00
_cell.angle_beta   90.00
_cell.angle_gamma   90.00
#
_symmetry.space_group_name_H-M   'P 1'
#
loop_
_entity.id
_entity.type
_entity.pdbx_description
1 polymer ?
#
loop_
_entity_poly.entity_id
_entity_poly.type
_entity_poly.pdbx_seq_one_letter_code
_entity_poly.pdbx_strand_id
1 'polypeptide(L)'
;FAGVLRGTQNESAAQKVVDWLLSAPVQADVPLSMFVFPARENTPLPEVFTKFAAQVPDPLQLPAADVNAHLSEWLKTWGQVMGR
;
A
#
# COMPACT_ATOMS: atom_id res chain seq x y z
N PHE A 1 -2.34 -2.88 1.87
CA PHE A 1 -1.62 -4.15 1.70
C PHE A 1 -2.63 -5.27 1.46
N ALA A 2 -2.26 -6.28 0.67
CA ALA A 2 -3.01 -7.52 0.51
C ALA A 2 -2.03 -8.69 0.65
N GLY A 3 -2.50 -9.81 1.19
CA GLY A 3 -1.66 -10.99 1.40
C GLY A 3 -2.51 -12.21 1.74
N VAL A 4 -1.94 -13.39 1.49
CA VAL A 4 -2.57 -14.67 1.84
C VAL A 4 -2.27 -14.99 3.30
N LEU A 5 -3.32 -15.23 4.09
CA LEU A 5 -3.18 -15.52 5.52
C LEU A 5 -2.65 -16.93 5.74
N ARG A 6 -1.66 -17.06 6.64
CA ARG A 6 -1.13 -18.35 7.08
C ARG A 6 -2.26 -19.21 7.66
N GLY A 7 -2.31 -20.48 7.26
CA GLY A 7 -3.31 -21.45 7.74
C GLY A 7 -4.62 -21.44 6.96
N THR A 8 -4.73 -20.68 5.86
CA THR A 8 -5.88 -20.78 4.97
C THR A 8 -5.99 -22.16 4.34
N GLN A 9 -7.22 -22.69 4.23
CA GLN A 9 -7.49 -23.91 3.46
C GLN A 9 -7.64 -23.63 1.95
N ASN A 10 -7.67 -22.35 1.55
CA ASN A 10 -7.98 -21.91 0.20
C ASN A 10 -6.84 -21.08 -0.41
N GLU A 11 -5.59 -21.53 -0.26
CA GLU A 11 -4.40 -20.78 -0.69
C GLU A 11 -4.43 -20.38 -2.17
N SER A 12 -4.71 -21.33 -3.08
CA SER A 12 -4.77 -21.04 -4.52
C SER A 12 -5.87 -20.04 -4.87
N ALA A 13 -7.03 -20.11 -4.21
CA ALA A 13 -8.11 -19.16 -4.45
C ALA A 13 -7.76 -17.76 -3.91
N ALA A 14 -7.12 -17.68 -2.74
CA ALA A 14 -6.64 -16.42 -2.18
C ALA A 14 -5.56 -15.78 -3.08
N GLN A 15 -4.63 -16.57 -3.62
CA GLN A 15 -3.63 -16.09 -4.58
C GLN A 15 -4.28 -15.48 -5.82
N LYS A 16 -5.31 -16.11 -6.39
CA LYS A 16 -6.05 -15.57 -7.55
C LYS A 16 -6.65 -14.19 -7.28
N VAL A 17 -7.09 -13.92 -6.05
CA VAL A 17 -7.59 -12.59 -5.68
C VAL A 17 -6.45 -11.57 -5.65
N VAL A 18 -5.30 -11.92 -5.09
CA VAL A 18 -4.11 -11.05 -5.09
C VAL A 18 -3.64 -10.76 -6.52
N ASP A 19 -3.59 -11.79 -7.37
CA ASP A 19 -3.24 -11.65 -8.79
C ASP A 19 -4.22 -10.74 -9.54
N TRP A 20 -5.52 -10.89 -9.27
CA TRP A 20 -6.55 -10.02 -9.81
C TRP A 20 -6.39 -8.56 -9.34
N LEU A 21 -6.08 -8.34 -8.05
CA LEU A 21 -5.81 -6.99 -7.53
C LEU A 21 -4.63 -6.32 -8.23
N LEU A 22 -3.61 -7.08 -8.65
CA LEU A 22 -2.43 -6.59 -9.37
C LEU A 22 -2.61 -6.54 -10.91
N SER A 23 -3.77 -6.95 -11.41
CA SER A 23 -4.07 -6.93 -12.83
C SER A 23 -4.10 -5.49 -13.37
N ALA A 24 -3.76 -5.32 -14.65
CA ALA A 24 -3.75 -4.00 -15.28
C ALA A 24 -5.10 -3.26 -15.19
N PRO A 25 -6.27 -3.90 -15.40
CA PRO A 25 -7.55 -3.23 -15.25
C PRO A 25 -7.79 -2.71 -13.83
N VAL A 26 -7.56 -3.53 -12.81
CA VAL A 26 -7.77 -3.11 -11.41
C VAL A 26 -6.82 -1.98 -11.05
N GLN A 27 -5.55 -2.08 -11.43
CA GLN A 27 -4.55 -1.05 -11.14
C GLN A 27 -4.83 0.28 -11.86
N ALA A 28 -5.42 0.25 -13.07
CA ALA A 28 -5.83 1.46 -13.78
C ALA A 28 -6.99 2.21 -13.09
N ASP A 29 -7.86 1.48 -12.37
CA ASP A 29 -9.00 2.04 -11.65
C ASP A 29 -8.65 2.56 -10.25
N VAL A 30 -7.54 2.10 -9.66
CA VAL A 30 -7.08 2.47 -8.30
C VAL A 30 -7.00 3.99 -8.08
N PRO A 31 -6.43 4.81 -8.99
CA PRO A 31 -6.33 6.26 -8.78
C PRO A 31 -7.66 6.95 -8.55
N LEU A 32 -8.69 6.60 -9.33
CA LEU A 32 -9.99 7.28 -9.26
C LEU A 32 -10.93 6.66 -8.23
N SER A 33 -10.68 5.43 -7.80
CA SER A 33 -11.51 4.73 -6.81
C SER A 33 -10.99 4.90 -5.38
N MET A 34 -9.67 4.94 -5.20
CA MET A 34 -9.02 4.95 -3.89
C MET A 34 -8.17 6.19 -3.64
N PHE A 35 -8.00 7.05 -4.65
CA PHE A 35 -7.17 8.27 -4.56
C PHE A 35 -5.72 7.98 -4.13
N VAL A 36 -5.14 6.87 -4.62
CA VAL A 36 -3.73 6.50 -4.42
C VAL A 36 -3.06 6.10 -5.74
N PHE A 37 -1.73 6.10 -5.77
CA PHE A 37 -0.98 5.59 -6.93
C PHE A 37 -1.10 4.06 -7.05
N PRO A 38 -1.12 3.52 -8.28
CA PRO A 38 -1.12 2.08 -8.51
C PRO A 38 0.21 1.46 -8.05
N ALA A 39 0.13 0.23 -7.53
CA ALA A 39 1.30 -0.55 -7.16
C ALA A 39 2.00 -1.16 -8.37
N ARG A 40 1.27 -1.39 -9.47
CA ARG A 40 1.85 -1.88 -10.73
C ARG A 40 2.56 -0.74 -11.46
N GLU A 41 3.85 -0.93 -11.72
CA GLU A 41 4.66 -0.01 -12.52
C GLU A 41 4.08 0.23 -13.91
N ASN A 42 4.34 1.41 -14.47
CA ASN A 42 3.92 1.81 -15.81
C ASN A 42 2.40 1.77 -16.06
N THR A 43 1.59 1.78 -15.00
CA THR A 43 0.13 1.96 -15.11
C THR A 43 -0.17 3.41 -15.52
N PRO A 44 -0.89 3.65 -16.64
CA PRO A 44 -1.25 4.99 -17.06
C PRO A 44 -2.07 5.72 -15.99
N LEU A 45 -1.71 6.97 -15.71
CA LEU A 45 -2.42 7.79 -14.74
C LEU A 45 -3.44 8.71 -15.43
N PRO A 46 -4.63 8.92 -14.84
CA PRO A 46 -5.56 9.93 -15.29
C PRO A 46 -4.97 11.34 -15.20
N GLU A 47 -5.41 12.25 -16.08
CA GLU A 47 -4.89 13.63 -16.15
C GLU A 47 -4.97 14.35 -14.79
N VAL A 48 -6.09 14.20 -14.08
CA VAL A 48 -6.30 14.80 -12.75
C VAL A 48 -5.24 14.37 -11.73
N PHE A 49 -4.75 13.13 -11.82
CA PHE A 49 -3.67 12.65 -10.96
C PHE A 49 -2.35 13.31 -11.35
N THR A 50 -2.02 13.33 -12.64
CA THR A 50 -0.77 13.98 -13.10
C THR A 50 -0.73 15.48 -12.85
N LYS A 51 -1.90 16.14 -12.85
CA LYS A 51 -2.01 17.59 -12.69
C LYS A 51 -1.97 18.04 -11.23
N PHE A 52 -2.53 17.24 -10.32
CA PHE A 52 -2.77 17.66 -8.94
C PHE A 52 -2.06 16.80 -7.89
N ALA A 53 -1.72 15.55 -8.17
CA ALA A 53 -0.96 14.72 -7.23
C ALA A 53 0.52 15.04 -7.36
N ALA A 54 1.09 15.66 -6.33
CA ALA A 54 2.51 15.96 -6.28
C ALA A 54 3.33 14.65 -6.25
N GLN A 55 4.25 14.49 -7.20
CA GLN A 55 5.27 13.45 -7.14
C GLN A 55 6.50 14.01 -6.44
N VAL A 56 6.92 13.34 -5.37
CA VAL A 56 8.19 13.64 -4.69
C VAL A 56 9.24 12.71 -5.32
N PRO A 57 10.24 13.22 -6.07
CA PRO A 57 11.19 12.37 -6.79
C PRO A 57 12.02 11.47 -5.87
N ASP A 58 12.36 11.99 -4.69
CA ASP A 58 13.12 11.28 -3.65
C ASP A 58 12.37 11.40 -2.32
N PRO A 59 11.31 10.61 -2.11
CA PRO A 59 10.56 10.65 -0.87
C PRO A 59 11.41 10.04 0.24
N LEU A 60 11.36 10.63 1.44
CA LEU A 60 11.95 9.99 2.62
C LEU A 60 11.29 8.62 2.83
N GLN A 61 12.08 7.57 2.76
CA GLN A 61 11.66 6.19 2.96
C GLN A 61 12.15 5.70 4.32
N LEU A 62 11.32 4.93 5.00
CA LEU A 62 11.71 4.21 6.21
C LEU A 62 11.79 2.71 5.86
N PRO A 63 12.94 2.04 6.10
CA PRO A 63 13.07 0.62 5.79
C PRO A 63 12.02 -0.21 6.52
N ALA A 64 11.37 -1.14 5.82
CA ALA A 64 10.32 -1.98 6.41
C ALA A 64 10.82 -2.84 7.59
N ALA A 65 12.10 -3.22 7.57
CA ALA A 65 12.73 -3.95 8.67
C ALA A 65 12.80 -3.11 9.95
N ASP A 66 13.14 -1.82 9.83
CA ASP A 66 13.20 -0.90 10.97
C ASP A 66 11.79 -0.67 11.53
N VAL A 67 10.80 -0.49 10.65
CA VAL A 67 9.39 -0.42 11.07
C VAL A 67 9.02 -1.67 11.86
N ASN A 68 9.30 -2.86 11.35
CA ASN A 68 8.95 -4.09 12.03
C ASN A 68 9.67 -4.25 13.38
N ALA A 69 10.92 -3.80 13.49
CA ALA A 69 11.70 -3.89 14.74
C ALA A 69 11.23 -2.89 15.82
N HIS A 70 10.78 -1.69 15.41
CA HIS A 70 10.57 -0.57 16.35
C HIS A 70 9.11 -0.11 16.48
N LEU A 71 8.18 -0.59 15.64
CA LEU A 71 6.79 -0.11 15.61
C LEU A 71 6.11 -0.15 16.99
N SER A 72 6.32 -1.22 17.76
CA SER A 72 5.73 -1.34 19.10
C SER A 72 6.24 -0.26 20.08
N GLU A 73 7.53 0.08 20.01
CA GLU A 73 8.12 1.13 20.83
C GLU A 73 7.56 2.50 20.42
N TRP A 74 7.55 2.80 19.12
CA TRP A 74 7.05 4.08 18.61
C TRP A 74 5.57 4.29 18.96
N LEU A 75 4.74 3.26 18.82
CA LEU A 75 3.32 3.34 19.20
C LEU A 75 3.14 3.59 20.70
N LYS A 76 3.96 2.94 21.55
CA LYS A 76 3.93 3.18 23.00
C LYS A 76 4.32 4.61 23.34
N THR A 77 5.43 5.11 22.79
CA THR A 77 5.91 6.47 23.01
C THR A 77 4.88 7.49 22.55
N TRP A 78 4.27 7.26 21.37
CA TRP A 78 3.20 8.10 20.87
C TRP A 78 1.99 8.15 21.80
N GLY A 79 1.54 7.00 22.33
CA GLY A 79 0.46 6.92 23.31
C GLY A 79 0.75 7.75 24.57
N GLN A 80 1.96 7.61 25.12
CA GLN A 80 2.40 8.37 26.30
C GLN A 80 2.39 9.89 26.07
N VAL A 81 2.88 10.35 24.90
CA VAL A 81 2.89 11.78 24.56
C VAL A 81 1.47 12.32 24.39
N MET A 82 0.57 11.54 23.78
CA MET A 82 -0.81 11.94 23.50
C MET A 82 -1.78 11.68 24.67
N GLY A 83 -1.31 11.15 25.80
CA GLY A 83 -2.14 10.86 26.97
C GLY A 83 -3.15 9.72 26.75
N ARG A 84 -2.80 8.73 25.93
CA ARG A 84 -3.60 7.54 25.63
C ARG A 84 -2.98 6.27 26.16
#